data_AF-A0A6G3Z7C9-F1
#
_entry.id   AF-A0A6G3Z7C9-F1
#
_cell.length_a   1.000
_cell.length_b   1.000
_cell.length_c   1.000
_cell.angle_alpha   90.00
_cell.angle_beta   90.00
_cell.angle_gamma   90.00
#
_symmetry.space_group_name_H-M   'P 1'
#
loop_
_entity.id
_entity.type
_entity.pdbx_description
1 polymer ?
#
loop_
_entity_poly.entity_id
_entity_poly.type
_entity_poly.pdbx_seq_one_letter_code
_entity_poly.pdbx_strand_id
1 'polypeptide(L)'
;MVSLENLKYYHGDTFSFWVGPTVPPSAPDYAEKMRHLERVFQSCNIIKECCHNWRDGLISEPFTWHLKGQDGERNDPESDTTAAEAEQQLQRWLDWVNQQAIHADPESTNFQQSDPWAEFVLSLGVLGEGALRLWQPARYAEAADPIHRIHLHAPKAGSVKIKRNLEDGFVDEICYGYGSQGAETHTLDGDIAKVTIAGLENPLEVDSGGRWLIQHVTGLPLLTRSVKKLQNSINHALTMKLRNNEVAGFREKVFANAELPETDIERGPGHDLYLYGIPTGDHASPGYAPV
;
A
#
# COMPACT_ATOMS: atom_id res chain seq x y z
N MET A 1 1.18 15.83 -6.56
CA MET A 1 0.16 14.89 -6.03
C MET A 1 0.33 13.55 -6.72
N VAL A 2 1.34 12.77 -6.29
CA VAL A 2 1.44 11.35 -6.63
C VAL A 2 0.40 10.67 -5.74
N SER A 3 -0.71 10.30 -6.36
CA SER A 3 -2.04 10.31 -5.75
C SER A 3 -2.42 8.99 -5.08
N LEU A 4 -3.47 8.99 -4.27
CA LEU A 4 -4.19 7.82 -3.73
C LEU A 4 -4.33 6.63 -4.71
N GLU A 5 -4.26 6.88 -6.02
CA GLU A 5 -4.15 5.86 -7.06
C GLU A 5 -3.00 4.87 -6.82
N ASN A 6 -1.80 5.33 -6.47
CA ASN A 6 -0.64 4.46 -6.24
C ASN A 6 -0.88 3.50 -5.06
N LEU A 7 -1.54 3.98 -4.01
CA LEU A 7 -1.96 3.13 -2.88
C LEU A 7 -2.92 2.05 -3.33
N LYS A 8 -3.92 2.38 -4.18
CA LYS A 8 -4.85 1.38 -4.71
C LYS A 8 -4.13 0.28 -5.50
N TYR A 9 -3.18 0.65 -6.36
CA TYR A 9 -2.35 -0.32 -7.06
C TYR A 9 -1.52 -1.18 -6.10
N TYR A 10 -0.89 -0.56 -5.10
CA TYR A 10 -0.09 -1.26 -4.10
C TYR A 10 -0.92 -2.22 -3.23
N HIS A 11 -2.13 -1.85 -2.82
CA HIS A 11 -3.02 -2.70 -2.02
C HIS A 11 -3.74 -3.77 -2.85
N GLY A 12 -3.75 -3.63 -4.18
CA GLY A 12 -4.40 -4.58 -5.09
C GLY A 12 -5.82 -4.20 -5.49
N ASP A 13 -6.31 -3.04 -5.04
CA ASP A 13 -7.61 -2.42 -5.36
C ASP A 13 -7.63 -1.91 -6.81
N THR A 14 -7.42 -2.82 -7.75
CA THR A 14 -7.14 -2.51 -9.16
C THR A 14 -8.35 -2.64 -10.07
N PHE A 15 -9.47 -3.16 -9.57
CA PHE A 15 -10.70 -3.28 -10.35
C PHE A 15 -11.21 -1.91 -10.84
N SER A 16 -11.02 -0.83 -10.07
CA SER A 16 -11.37 0.52 -10.50
C SER A 16 -10.57 1.03 -11.71
N PHE A 17 -9.52 0.30 -12.11
CA PHE A 17 -8.69 0.59 -13.29
C PHE A 17 -8.87 -0.46 -14.39
N TRP A 18 -9.99 -1.18 -14.39
CA TRP A 18 -10.32 -2.15 -15.43
C TRP A 18 -10.22 -1.54 -16.83
N VAL A 19 -9.52 -2.25 -17.72
CA VAL A 19 -9.26 -1.83 -19.12
C VAL A 19 -9.92 -2.74 -20.16
N GLY A 20 -10.60 -3.79 -19.72
CA GLY A 20 -11.26 -4.74 -20.62
C GLY A 20 -12.67 -4.28 -21.03
N PRO A 21 -13.42 -5.16 -21.72
CA PRO A 21 -14.77 -4.83 -22.18
C PRO A 21 -15.69 -4.44 -21.02
N THR A 22 -16.47 -3.37 -21.21
CA THR A 22 -17.52 -2.93 -20.30
C THR A 22 -18.81 -2.71 -21.08
N VAL A 23 -19.96 -2.92 -20.44
CA VAL A 23 -21.23 -2.48 -21.01
C VAL A 23 -21.35 -0.96 -20.93
N PRO A 24 -22.09 -0.31 -21.85
CA PRO A 24 -22.35 1.13 -21.76
C PRO A 24 -23.05 1.47 -20.44
N PRO A 25 -22.70 2.58 -19.76
CA PRO A 25 -23.35 3.01 -18.52
C PRO A 25 -24.86 3.25 -18.63
N SER A 26 -25.35 3.52 -19.85
CA SER A 26 -26.77 3.72 -20.16
C SER A 26 -27.55 2.41 -20.29
N ALA A 27 -26.90 1.24 -20.29
CA ALA A 27 -27.59 -0.04 -20.41
C ALA A 27 -28.35 -0.37 -19.11
N PRO A 28 -29.61 -0.85 -19.18
CA PRO A 28 -30.41 -1.19 -17.99
C PRO A 28 -29.75 -2.20 -17.05
N ASP A 29 -28.92 -3.09 -17.61
CA ASP A 29 -28.22 -4.16 -16.91
C ASP A 29 -26.76 -3.81 -16.54
N TYR A 30 -26.34 -2.54 -16.71
CA TYR A 30 -24.96 -2.11 -16.46
C TYR A 30 -24.47 -2.48 -15.06
N ALA A 31 -25.23 -2.13 -14.03
CA ALA A 31 -24.83 -2.34 -12.63
C ALA A 31 -24.69 -3.83 -12.30
N GLU A 32 -25.59 -4.68 -12.81
CA GLU A 32 -25.53 -6.12 -12.61
C GLU A 32 -24.31 -6.73 -13.31
N LYS A 33 -24.07 -6.37 -14.57
CA LYS A 33 -22.93 -6.85 -15.35
C LYS A 33 -21.60 -6.40 -14.77
N MET A 34 -21.49 -5.17 -14.27
CA MET A 34 -20.27 -4.69 -13.60
C MET A 34 -20.02 -5.43 -12.28
N ARG A 35 -21.05 -5.71 -11.47
CA ARG A 35 -20.88 -6.54 -10.26
C ARG A 35 -20.45 -7.97 -10.59
N HIS A 36 -21.02 -8.54 -11.65
CA HIS A 36 -20.60 -9.87 -12.11
C HIS A 36 -19.14 -9.87 -12.54
N LEU A 37 -18.73 -8.85 -13.31
CA LEU A 37 -17.34 -8.67 -13.74
C LEU A 37 -16.40 -8.50 -12.54
N GLU A 38 -16.77 -7.69 -11.55
CA GLU A 38 -16.02 -7.51 -10.31
C GLU A 38 -15.85 -8.82 -9.55
N ARG A 39 -16.93 -9.63 -9.47
CA ARG A 39 -16.91 -10.93 -8.81
C ARG A 39 -15.95 -11.92 -9.46
N VAL A 40 -15.81 -11.88 -10.79
CA VAL A 40 -14.91 -12.79 -11.54
C VAL A 40 -13.54 -12.17 -11.81
N PHE A 41 -13.31 -10.93 -11.38
CA PHE A 41 -12.05 -10.23 -11.58
C PHE A 41 -10.91 -10.98 -10.89
N GLN A 42 -9.88 -11.30 -11.66
CA GLN A 42 -8.67 -11.95 -11.16
C GLN A 42 -7.52 -10.94 -11.20
N SER A 43 -6.89 -10.74 -10.04
CA SER A 43 -5.71 -9.89 -9.90
C SER A 43 -4.54 -10.66 -9.34
N CYS A 44 -3.34 -10.29 -9.79
CA CYS A 44 -2.09 -10.75 -9.22
C CYS A 44 -1.27 -9.50 -8.90
N ASN A 45 -1.07 -9.19 -7.62
CA ASN A 45 -0.50 -7.91 -7.21
C ASN A 45 1.04 -7.91 -7.29
N ILE A 46 1.56 -7.93 -8.52
CA ILE A 46 2.98 -7.87 -8.83
C ILE A 46 3.59 -6.54 -8.37
N ILE A 47 2.81 -5.45 -8.38
CA ILE A 47 3.28 -4.16 -7.88
C ILE A 47 3.71 -4.25 -6.41
N LYS A 48 2.91 -4.89 -5.54
CA LYS A 48 3.25 -5.08 -4.13
C LYS A 48 4.55 -5.86 -3.97
N GLU A 49 4.70 -6.95 -4.71
CA GLU A 49 5.91 -7.78 -4.70
C GLU A 49 7.15 -6.98 -5.15
N CYS A 50 7.06 -6.25 -6.26
CA CYS A 50 8.16 -5.41 -6.74
C CYS A 50 8.56 -4.32 -5.72
N CYS A 51 7.58 -3.69 -5.06
CA CYS A 51 7.85 -2.68 -4.04
C CYS A 51 8.52 -3.30 -2.79
N HIS A 52 8.11 -4.51 -2.39
CA HIS A 52 8.72 -5.24 -1.28
C HIS A 52 10.14 -5.67 -1.61
N ASN A 53 10.38 -6.23 -2.80
CA ASN A 53 11.72 -6.62 -3.24
C ASN A 53 12.66 -5.40 -3.33
N TRP A 54 12.18 -4.26 -3.81
CA TRP A 54 12.98 -3.03 -3.85
C TRP A 54 13.27 -2.49 -2.46
N ARG A 55 12.28 -2.50 -1.57
CA ARG A 55 12.46 -2.14 -0.15
C ARG A 55 13.52 -3.03 0.49
N ASP A 56 13.36 -4.35 0.37
CA ASP A 56 14.26 -5.32 0.98
C ASP A 56 15.68 -5.19 0.40
N GLY A 57 15.82 -4.88 -0.89
CA GLY A 57 17.11 -4.57 -1.50
C GLY A 57 17.82 -3.34 -0.92
N LEU A 58 17.09 -2.41 -0.27
CA LEU A 58 17.66 -1.20 0.32
C LEU A 58 17.93 -1.31 1.82
N ILE A 59 17.17 -2.14 2.54
CA ILE A 59 17.22 -2.20 4.01
C ILE A 59 17.42 -3.62 4.58
N SER A 60 17.72 -4.62 3.75
CA SER A 60 17.98 -5.99 4.21
C SER A 60 19.28 -6.13 5.00
N GLU A 61 20.27 -5.29 4.73
CA GLU A 61 21.52 -5.27 5.48
C GLU A 61 21.42 -4.34 6.69
N PRO A 62 21.96 -4.73 7.86
CA PRO A 62 22.04 -3.87 9.01
C PRO A 62 22.79 -2.57 8.70
N PHE A 63 22.24 -1.43 9.12
CA PHE A 63 22.93 -0.17 8.99
C PHE A 63 24.23 -0.16 9.79
N THR A 64 25.31 0.28 9.16
CA THR A 64 26.58 0.55 9.82
C THR A 64 26.82 2.05 9.81
N TRP A 65 27.19 2.62 10.96
CA TRP A 65 27.35 4.06 11.15
C TRP A 65 28.77 4.35 11.61
N HIS A 66 29.28 5.50 11.19
CA HIS A 66 30.58 6.00 11.60
C HIS A 66 30.48 7.50 11.85
N LEU A 67 31.10 7.97 12.92
CA LEU A 67 31.24 9.39 13.17
C LEU A 67 32.43 9.94 12.40
N LYS A 68 32.20 11.08 11.78
CA LYS A 68 33.21 11.81 11.02
C LYS A 68 33.54 13.11 11.74
N GLY A 69 34.83 13.45 11.73
CA GLY A 69 35.33 14.73 12.20
C GLY A 69 34.87 15.88 11.31
N GLN A 70 35.21 17.11 11.72
CA GLN A 70 34.92 18.30 10.91
C GLN A 70 35.71 18.33 9.58
N ASP A 71 36.79 17.57 9.49
CA ASP A 71 37.58 17.33 8.28
C ASP A 71 36.91 16.33 7.31
N GLY A 72 35.82 15.68 7.72
CA GLY A 72 35.07 14.71 6.92
C GLY A 72 35.68 13.30 6.92
N GLU A 73 36.80 13.11 7.61
CA GLU A 73 37.42 11.81 7.82
C GLU A 73 36.75 11.07 8.97
N ARG A 74 36.77 9.74 8.92
CA ARG A 74 36.25 8.93 10.03
C ARG A 74 37.18 9.11 11.24
N ASN A 75 36.61 9.38 12.41
CA ASN A 75 37.39 9.37 13.64
C ASN A 75 37.89 7.94 13.89
N ASP A 76 39.21 7.79 14.04
CA ASP A 76 39.80 6.49 14.33
C ASP A 76 39.34 6.02 15.72
N PRO A 77 38.56 4.93 15.82
CA PRO A 77 38.02 4.44 17.09
C PRO A 77 39.09 4.07 18.11
N GLU A 78 40.32 3.76 17.68
CA GLU A 78 41.44 3.47 18.57
C GLU A 78 42.02 4.73 19.21
N SER A 79 41.86 5.89 18.56
CA SER A 79 42.42 7.17 19.00
C SER A 79 41.40 8.11 19.64
N ASP A 80 40.12 8.01 19.25
CA ASP A 80 39.02 8.83 19.75
C ASP A 80 37.97 7.96 20.46
N THR A 81 38.19 7.77 21.76
CA THR A 81 37.30 6.99 22.62
C THR A 81 35.90 7.57 22.70
N THR A 82 35.74 8.89 22.51
CA THR A 82 34.44 9.56 22.58
C THR A 82 33.59 9.22 21.35
N ALA A 83 34.20 9.23 20.16
CA ALA A 83 33.53 8.81 18.94
C ALA A 83 33.14 7.33 19.00
N ALA A 84 34.03 6.46 19.49
CA ALA A 84 33.73 5.04 19.65
C ALA A 84 32.57 4.79 20.63
N GLU A 85 32.54 5.49 21.77
CA GLU A 85 31.43 5.42 22.73
C GLU A 85 30.11 5.91 22.13
N ALA A 86 30.13 7.01 21.38
CA ALA A 86 28.93 7.54 20.72
C ALA A 86 28.42 6.61 19.60
N GLU A 87 29.30 6.02 18.78
CA GLU A 87 28.96 4.99 17.80
C GLU A 87 28.28 3.79 18.49
N GLN A 88 28.82 3.34 19.63
CA GLN A 88 28.23 2.24 20.40
C GLN A 88 26.84 2.59 20.94
N GLN A 89 26.64 3.80 21.46
CA GLN A 89 25.32 4.24 21.91
C GLN A 89 24.34 4.29 20.75
N LEU A 90 24.71 4.85 19.60
CA LEU A 90 23.84 4.87 18.41
C LEU A 90 23.44 3.46 17.96
N GLN A 91 24.38 2.51 17.98
CA GLN A 91 24.05 1.12 17.67
C GLN A 91 23.06 0.52 18.67
N ARG A 92 23.26 0.74 19.98
CA ARG A 92 22.32 0.30 21.02
C ARG A 92 20.92 0.88 20.82
N TRP A 93 20.82 2.15 20.41
CA TRP A 93 19.54 2.79 20.10
C TRP A 93 18.84 2.13 18.90
N LEU A 94 19.58 1.86 17.83
CA LEU A 94 19.05 1.21 16.64
C LEU A 94 18.57 -0.21 16.93
N ASP A 95 19.33 -0.97 17.70
CA ASP A 95 18.94 -2.32 18.13
C ASP A 95 17.65 -2.28 18.94
N TRP A 96 17.50 -1.28 19.83
CA TRP A 96 16.25 -1.05 20.57
C TRP A 96 15.06 -0.73 19.63
N VAL A 97 15.24 0.20 18.68
CA VAL A 97 14.21 0.56 17.70
C VAL A 97 13.76 -0.68 16.91
N ASN A 98 14.70 -1.51 16.46
CA ASN A 98 14.43 -2.73 15.71
C ASN A 98 13.68 -3.78 16.57
N GLN A 99 14.06 -3.96 17.83
CA GLN A 99 13.35 -4.87 18.75
C GLN A 99 11.90 -4.46 18.95
N GLN A 100 11.63 -3.16 19.07
CA GLN A 100 10.26 -2.64 19.23
C GLN A 100 9.39 -2.88 18.00
N ALA A 101 9.97 -2.89 16.79
CA ALA A 101 9.24 -3.16 15.56
C ALA A 101 8.79 -4.63 15.42
N ILE A 102 9.52 -5.58 16.03
CA ILE A 102 9.25 -7.03 15.91
C ILE A 102 8.05 -7.47 16.78
N HIS A 103 7.69 -6.71 17.82
CA HIS A 103 6.61 -7.06 18.75
C HIS A 103 5.21 -6.57 18.31
N ALA A 104 5.05 -6.10 17.08
CA ALA A 104 3.77 -5.65 16.52
C ALA A 104 2.96 -6.81 15.91
N ASP A 105 1.67 -6.87 16.20
CA ASP A 105 0.69 -7.79 15.60
C ASP A 105 0.40 -7.32 14.15
N PRO A 106 0.67 -8.15 13.12
CA PRO A 106 0.48 -7.77 11.73
C PRO A 106 -0.99 -7.48 11.34
N GLU A 107 -1.98 -7.80 12.17
CA GLU A 107 -3.41 -7.54 11.89
C GLU A 107 -3.99 -6.33 12.65
N SER A 108 -3.22 -5.68 13.54
CA SER A 108 -3.69 -4.57 14.36
C SER A 108 -3.72 -3.23 13.60
N THR A 109 -4.89 -2.57 13.61
CA THR A 109 -5.10 -1.23 13.00
C THR A 109 -4.65 -0.06 13.90
N ASN A 110 -4.22 -0.34 15.13
CA ASN A 110 -3.81 0.66 16.10
C ASN A 110 -2.28 0.80 16.11
N PHE A 111 -1.74 1.93 15.64
CA PHE A 111 -0.41 2.50 15.93
C PHE A 111 0.69 1.50 16.39
N GLN A 112 0.88 0.42 15.64
CA GLN A 112 1.91 -0.56 15.89
C GLN A 112 2.99 -0.34 14.82
N GLN A 113 4.19 -0.03 15.29
CA GLN A 113 5.34 0.25 14.44
C GLN A 113 5.70 -1.06 13.74
N SER A 114 5.31 -1.22 12.48
CA SER A 114 6.17 -1.93 11.52
C SER A 114 7.54 -1.26 11.51
N ASP A 115 8.56 -1.97 11.03
CA ASP A 115 9.91 -1.42 10.89
C ASP A 115 9.85 -0.03 10.23
N PRO A 116 10.22 1.06 10.95
CA PRO A 116 10.05 2.42 10.46
C PRO A 116 10.88 2.68 9.19
N TRP A 117 12.00 1.98 9.02
CA TRP A 117 12.81 2.08 7.81
C TRP A 117 12.09 1.43 6.63
N ALA A 118 11.50 0.26 6.86
CA ALA A 118 10.71 -0.46 5.88
C ALA A 118 9.53 0.38 5.37
N GLU A 119 8.79 1.02 6.28
CA GLU A 119 7.66 1.89 5.95
C GLU A 119 8.09 3.18 5.24
N PHE A 120 9.20 3.79 5.67
CA PHE A 120 9.76 4.98 5.02
C PHE A 120 10.13 4.67 3.57
N VAL A 121 10.92 3.61 3.35
CA VAL A 121 11.34 3.20 2.01
C VAL A 121 10.13 2.81 1.18
N LEU A 122 9.23 1.98 1.70
CA LEU A 122 8.03 1.58 1.00
C LEU A 122 7.17 2.78 0.57
N SER A 123 6.97 3.76 1.46
CA SER A 123 6.24 4.99 1.15
C SER A 123 6.95 5.78 0.04
N LEU A 124 8.27 5.91 0.11
CA LEU A 124 9.06 6.56 -0.93
C LEU A 124 8.91 5.86 -2.29
N GLY A 125 8.92 4.52 -2.32
CA GLY A 125 8.76 3.74 -3.54
C GLY A 125 7.34 3.82 -4.11
N VAL A 126 6.32 3.74 -3.26
CA VAL A 126 4.91 3.74 -3.70
C VAL A 126 4.45 5.14 -4.07
N LEU A 127 4.78 6.15 -3.27
CA LEU A 127 4.23 7.50 -3.36
C LEU A 127 5.22 8.55 -3.86
N GLY A 128 6.51 8.23 -3.89
CA GLY A 128 7.53 9.25 -4.17
C GLY A 128 7.72 10.21 -3.00
N GLU A 129 7.19 9.90 -1.81
CA GLU A 129 7.41 10.66 -0.59
C GLU A 129 7.50 9.71 0.60
N GLY A 130 8.42 10.00 1.52
CA GLY A 130 8.59 9.28 2.77
C GLY A 130 8.98 10.26 3.87
N ALA A 131 8.53 9.98 5.09
CA ALA A 131 8.91 10.74 6.26
C ALA A 131 9.42 9.83 7.37
N LEU A 132 10.38 10.32 8.15
CA LEU A 132 10.83 9.74 9.40
C LEU A 132 10.72 10.80 10.49
N ARG A 133 10.15 10.42 11.63
CA ARG A 133 9.91 11.28 12.78
C ARG A 133 10.63 10.71 13.98
N LEU A 134 11.42 11.54 14.64
CA LEU A 134 11.91 11.30 15.99
C LEU A 134 10.90 11.85 17.00
N TRP A 135 10.57 11.06 18.01
CA TRP A 135 9.69 11.49 19.09
C TRP A 135 10.05 10.82 20.41
N GLN A 136 9.48 11.33 21.51
CA GLN A 136 9.53 10.68 22.83
C GLN A 136 8.14 10.17 23.24
N PRO A 137 7.87 8.86 23.25
CA PRO A 137 6.56 8.36 23.62
C PRO A 137 6.33 8.56 25.12
N ALA A 138 5.13 9.02 25.51
CA ALA A 138 4.80 9.25 26.92
C ALA A 138 5.02 8.01 27.80
N ARG A 139 4.80 6.80 27.26
CA ARG A 139 5.03 5.52 27.98
C ARG A 139 6.49 5.27 28.37
N TYR A 140 7.44 5.92 27.72
CA TYR A 140 8.87 5.77 27.99
C TYR A 140 9.52 7.07 28.48
N ALA A 141 8.74 8.10 28.85
CA ALA A 141 9.28 9.35 29.37
C ALA A 141 10.21 9.12 30.58
N GLU A 142 9.84 8.16 31.43
CA GLU A 142 10.56 7.79 32.66
C GLU A 142 11.45 6.55 32.49
N ALA A 143 11.79 6.14 31.25
CA ALA A 143 12.64 4.96 31.04
C ALA A 143 14.02 5.19 31.71
N ALA A 144 14.49 4.18 32.45
CA ALA A 144 15.75 4.27 33.19
C ALA A 144 16.96 4.52 32.27
N ASP A 145 16.95 3.93 31.08
CA ASP A 145 17.92 4.24 30.03
C ASP A 145 17.38 5.39 29.16
N PRO A 146 18.07 6.55 29.12
CA PRO A 146 17.68 7.69 28.28
C PRO A 146 17.52 7.34 26.80
N ILE A 147 18.25 6.33 26.31
CA ILE A 147 18.23 5.94 24.91
C ILE A 147 16.89 5.32 24.50
N HIS A 148 16.22 4.65 25.44
CA HIS A 148 14.91 4.05 25.22
C HIS A 148 13.78 5.08 25.21
N ARG A 149 14.06 6.34 25.54
CA ARG A 149 13.08 7.43 25.52
C ARG A 149 12.84 7.94 24.10
N ILE A 150 13.83 7.80 23.21
CA ILE A 150 13.78 8.32 21.84
C ILE A 150 13.36 7.21 20.88
N HIS A 151 12.31 7.46 20.10
CA HIS A 151 11.77 6.51 19.15
C HIS A 151 11.75 7.08 17.73
N LEU A 152 11.83 6.15 16.78
CA LEU A 152 11.69 6.44 15.36
C LEU A 152 10.33 5.95 14.85
N HIS A 153 9.72 6.72 13.98
CA HIS A 153 8.47 6.38 13.33
C HIS A 153 8.45 6.85 11.89
N ALA A 154 7.78 6.09 11.03
CA ALA A 154 7.39 6.54 9.70
C ALA A 154 5.93 7.02 9.71
N PRO A 155 5.69 8.35 9.62
CA PRO A 155 4.37 8.91 9.39
C PRO A 155 3.67 8.31 8.19
N LYS A 156 2.35 8.11 8.30
CA LYS A 156 1.53 7.66 7.15
C LYS A 156 1.57 8.69 6.02
N ALA A 157 1.44 8.21 4.80
CA ALA A 157 1.25 9.02 3.60
C ALA A 157 0.27 10.20 3.81
N GLY A 158 0.65 11.40 3.39
CA GLY A 158 -0.19 12.60 3.50
C GLY A 158 -0.45 13.13 4.92
N SER A 159 0.10 12.50 5.96
CA SER A 159 -0.01 13.00 7.35
C SER A 159 0.98 14.12 7.67
N VAL A 160 2.05 14.24 6.89
CA VAL A 160 3.05 15.31 7.02
C VAL A 160 2.78 16.37 5.98
N LYS A 161 2.71 17.63 6.42
CA LYS A 161 2.58 18.82 5.57
C LYS A 161 3.76 19.73 5.83
N ILE A 162 4.41 20.16 4.76
CA ILE A 162 5.59 21.02 4.85
C ILE A 162 5.25 22.36 4.24
N LYS A 163 5.43 23.40 5.05
CA LYS A 163 5.33 24.78 4.60
C LYS A 163 6.73 25.26 4.26
N ARG A 164 6.91 25.68 3.02
CA ARG A 164 8.16 26.24 2.53
C ARG A 164 7.97 27.71 2.23
N ASN A 165 9.00 28.50 2.53
CA ASN A 165 9.05 29.89 2.11
C ASN A 165 9.09 29.94 0.58
N LEU A 166 8.31 30.85 -0.01
CA LEU A 166 8.18 31.01 -1.45
C LEU A 166 9.40 31.69 -2.08
N GLU A 167 10.21 32.41 -1.30
CA GLU A 167 11.34 33.20 -1.80
C GLU A 167 12.64 32.38 -1.92
N ASP A 168 12.95 31.54 -0.93
CA ASP A 168 14.19 30.74 -0.88
C ASP A 168 13.97 29.22 -0.93
N GLY A 169 12.72 28.76 -0.83
CA GLY A 169 12.37 27.33 -0.80
C GLY A 169 12.73 26.61 0.50
N PHE A 170 13.19 27.35 1.52
CA PHE A 170 13.54 26.80 2.82
C PHE A 170 12.29 26.32 3.55
N VAL A 171 12.47 25.36 4.46
CA VAL A 171 11.36 24.79 5.24
C VAL A 171 11.11 25.71 6.43
N ASP A 172 9.92 26.29 6.53
CA ASP A 172 9.53 27.14 7.67
C ASP A 172 8.88 26.31 8.78
N GLU A 173 8.04 25.34 8.38
CA GLU A 173 7.18 24.61 9.29
C GLU A 173 6.92 23.20 8.77
N ILE A 174 6.96 22.22 9.66
CA ILE A 174 6.54 20.84 9.39
C ILE A 174 5.39 20.49 10.33
N CYS A 175 4.20 20.24 9.77
CA CYS A 175 3.04 19.78 10.53
C CYS A 175 2.85 18.29 10.34
N TYR A 176 2.68 17.54 11.43
CA TYR A 176 2.33 16.13 11.43
C TYR A 176 0.96 15.92 12.08
N GLY A 177 0.01 15.34 11.35
CA GLY A 177 -1.31 14.98 11.86
C GLY A 177 -1.36 13.51 12.32
N TYR A 178 -1.81 13.27 13.55
CA TYR A 178 -2.04 11.92 14.08
C TYR A 178 -3.48 11.77 14.58
N GLY A 179 -4.17 10.75 14.07
CA GLY A 179 -5.58 10.52 14.36
C GLY A 179 -6.50 11.60 13.77
N SER A 180 -7.70 11.77 14.34
CA SER A 180 -8.72 12.71 13.86
C SER A 180 -8.60 14.12 14.45
N GLN A 181 -7.82 14.33 15.51
CA GLN A 181 -7.74 15.60 16.24
C GLN A 181 -6.32 15.99 16.72
N GLY A 182 -5.33 15.09 16.62
CA GLY A 182 -3.95 15.38 17.02
C GLY A 182 -3.16 15.99 15.87
N ALA A 183 -2.47 17.09 16.15
CA ALA A 183 -1.50 17.68 15.23
C ALA A 183 -0.28 18.18 16.01
N GLU A 184 0.89 17.98 15.44
CA GLU A 184 2.14 18.54 15.95
C GLU A 184 2.73 19.45 14.90
N THR A 185 3.10 20.65 15.30
CA THR A 185 3.78 21.62 14.46
C THR A 185 5.20 21.77 14.95
N HIS A 186 6.15 21.50 14.05
CA HIS A 186 7.57 21.68 14.28
C HIS A 186 8.01 22.99 13.61
N THR A 187 8.69 23.83 14.35
CA THR A 187 9.41 25.01 13.85
C THR A 187 10.85 24.97 14.35
N LEU A 188 11.74 25.65 13.64
CA LEU A 188 13.16 25.71 13.98
C LEU A 188 13.54 27.15 14.34
N ASP A 189 14.18 27.34 15.49
CA ASP A 189 14.67 28.63 15.98
C ASP A 189 16.15 28.50 16.33
N GLY A 190 17.00 28.77 15.34
CA GLY A 190 18.44 28.49 15.42
C GLY A 190 18.68 26.99 15.60
N ASP A 191 19.28 26.61 16.74
CA ASP A 191 19.59 25.22 17.05
C ASP A 191 18.42 24.44 17.69
N ILE A 192 17.39 25.16 18.15
CA ILE A 192 16.28 24.60 18.92
C ILE A 192 15.11 24.28 18.00
N ALA A 193 14.69 23.02 18.01
CA ALA A 193 13.42 22.58 17.42
C ALA A 193 12.29 22.78 18.45
N LYS A 194 11.30 23.59 18.09
CA LYS A 194 10.10 23.82 18.89
C LYS A 194 8.98 22.94 18.36
N VAL A 195 8.40 22.12 19.23
CA VAL A 195 7.29 21.22 18.91
C VAL A 195 6.03 21.67 19.64
N THR A 196 5.08 22.20 18.89
CA THR A 196 3.77 22.60 19.41
C THR A 196 2.77 21.49 19.15
N ILE A 197 2.23 20.89 20.21
CA ILE A 197 1.23 19.84 20.12
C ILE A 197 -0.15 20.45 20.34
N ALA A 198 -1.10 20.18 19.44
CA ALA A 198 -2.47 20.65 19.57
C ALA A 198 -3.09 20.18 20.90
N GLY A 199 -3.45 21.13 21.76
CA GLY A 199 -4.00 20.86 23.09
C GLY A 199 -2.99 20.94 24.24
N LEU A 200 -1.70 21.17 23.98
CA LEU A 200 -0.72 21.54 24.99
C LEU A 200 -0.51 23.06 24.97
N GLU A 201 -0.52 23.70 26.14
CA GLU A 201 -0.34 25.17 26.25
C GLU A 201 1.10 25.61 26.00
N ASN A 202 2.09 24.76 26.30
CA ASN A 202 3.50 25.08 26.14
C ASN A 202 4.15 24.20 25.06
N PRO A 203 4.90 24.80 24.12
CA PRO A 203 5.68 24.02 23.16
C PRO A 203 6.80 23.27 23.87
N LEU A 204 7.10 22.06 23.39
CA LEU A 204 8.27 21.31 23.81
C LEU A 204 9.48 21.83 23.03
N GLU A 205 10.52 22.25 23.74
CA GLU A 205 11.77 22.71 23.15
C GLU A 205 12.81 21.58 23.21
N VAL A 206 13.38 21.23 22.05
CA VAL A 206 14.41 20.20 21.93
C VAL A 206 15.62 20.82 21.25
N ASP A 207 16.77 20.79 21.90
CA ASP A 207 18.03 21.12 21.24
C ASP A 207 18.35 20.05 20.19
N SER A 208 18.28 20.46 18.93
CA SER A 208 18.42 19.59 17.77
C SER A 208 19.71 19.85 16.99
N GLY A 209 20.53 20.81 17.44
CA GLY A 209 21.67 21.31 16.66
C GLY A 209 21.25 21.84 15.29
N GLY A 210 20.09 22.48 15.21
CA GLY A 210 19.58 23.10 13.98
C GLY A 210 18.98 22.11 12.99
N ARG A 211 18.58 20.92 13.44
CA ARG A 211 18.05 19.85 12.58
C ARG A 211 16.58 19.59 12.84
N TRP A 212 15.85 19.33 11.76
CA TRP A 212 14.44 18.94 11.87
C TRP A 212 14.30 17.56 12.52
N LEU A 213 13.38 17.45 13.48
CA LEU A 213 12.97 16.19 14.11
C LEU A 213 12.15 15.30 13.16
N ILE A 214 11.62 15.88 12.08
CA ILE A 214 10.97 15.17 10.99
C ILE A 214 11.81 15.36 9.73
N GLN A 215 12.31 14.24 9.20
CA GLN A 215 12.99 14.20 7.90
C GLN A 215 11.99 13.77 6.85
N HIS A 216 11.81 14.59 5.82
CA HIS A 216 10.90 14.30 4.71
C HIS A 216 11.65 14.31 3.40
N VAL A 217 11.56 13.19 2.70
CA VAL A 217 12.27 12.95 1.44
C VAL A 217 11.23 12.78 0.35
N THR A 218 11.44 13.48 -0.76
CA THR A 218 10.69 13.29 -1.99
C THR A 218 11.57 12.65 -3.05
N GLY A 219 10.97 11.83 -3.89
CA GLY A 219 11.64 11.09 -4.94
C GLY A 219 10.69 10.69 -6.05
N LEU A 220 11.22 9.96 -7.04
CA LEU A 220 10.41 9.39 -8.10
C LEU A 220 9.78 8.07 -7.61
N PRO A 221 8.44 7.92 -7.67
CA PRO A 221 7.79 6.67 -7.30
C PRO A 221 8.14 5.56 -8.32
N LEU A 222 8.26 4.32 -7.83
CA LEU A 222 8.39 3.12 -8.66
C LEU A 222 7.16 2.89 -9.55
N LEU A 223 5.98 3.30 -9.06
CA LEU A 223 4.70 3.12 -9.73
C LEU A 223 4.51 4.16 -10.84
N THR A 224 5.30 4.01 -11.90
CA THR A 224 5.17 4.79 -13.12
C THR A 224 3.91 4.42 -13.90
N ARG A 225 3.52 5.27 -14.86
CA ARG A 225 2.38 4.98 -15.76
C ARG A 225 2.56 3.65 -16.51
N SER A 226 3.79 3.32 -16.90
CA SER A 226 4.09 2.07 -17.61
C SER A 226 3.86 0.84 -16.75
N VAL A 227 4.32 0.87 -15.48
CA VAL A 227 4.11 -0.22 -14.51
C VAL A 227 2.62 -0.45 -14.25
N LYS A 228 1.84 0.63 -14.07
CA LYS A 228 0.39 0.55 -13.87
C LYS A 228 -0.33 -0.08 -15.08
N LYS A 229 0.04 0.32 -16.30
CA LYS A 229 -0.50 -0.27 -17.53
C LYS A 229 -0.17 -1.76 -17.65
N LEU A 230 1.04 -2.16 -17.25
CA LEU A 230 1.44 -3.56 -17.23
C LEU A 230 0.58 -4.35 -16.23
N GLN A 231 0.39 -3.82 -15.01
CA GLN A 231 -0.48 -4.43 -13.99
C GLN A 231 -1.92 -4.60 -14.50
N ASN A 232 -2.48 -3.59 -15.16
CA ASN A 232 -3.83 -3.67 -15.73
C ASN A 232 -3.90 -4.71 -16.86
N SER A 233 -2.84 -4.84 -17.66
CA SER A 233 -2.76 -5.83 -18.73
C SER A 233 -2.70 -7.26 -18.18
N ILE A 234 -1.95 -7.47 -17.09
CA ILE A 234 -1.91 -8.76 -16.36
C ILE A 234 -3.29 -9.10 -15.82
N ASN A 235 -3.92 -8.18 -15.09
CA ASN A 235 -5.26 -8.38 -14.52
C ASN A 235 -6.31 -8.68 -15.61
N HIS A 236 -6.25 -7.95 -16.73
CA HIS A 236 -7.11 -8.20 -17.88
C HIS A 236 -6.89 -9.60 -18.47
N ALA A 237 -5.63 -9.99 -18.71
CA ALA A 237 -5.30 -11.30 -19.25
C ALA A 237 -5.75 -12.45 -18.33
N LEU A 238 -5.54 -12.33 -17.02
CA LEU A 238 -5.97 -13.31 -16.02
C LEU A 238 -7.49 -13.46 -16.00
N THR A 239 -8.21 -12.34 -15.96
CA THR A 239 -9.67 -12.32 -15.94
C THR A 239 -10.25 -12.90 -17.23
N MET A 240 -9.74 -12.50 -18.39
CA MET A 240 -10.21 -12.99 -19.69
C MET A 240 -9.85 -14.45 -19.95
N LYS A 241 -8.71 -14.93 -19.45
CA LYS A 241 -8.34 -16.35 -19.57
C LYS A 241 -9.35 -17.24 -18.83
N LEU A 242 -9.74 -16.85 -17.62
CA LEU A 242 -10.76 -17.57 -16.86
C LEU A 242 -12.10 -17.54 -17.59
N ARG A 243 -12.54 -16.36 -18.02
CA ARG A 243 -13.80 -16.19 -18.76
C ARG A 243 -13.82 -17.00 -20.06
N ASN A 244 -12.73 -17.00 -20.82
CA ASN A 244 -12.64 -17.78 -22.05
C ASN A 244 -12.70 -19.28 -21.77
N ASN A 245 -12.08 -19.76 -20.69
CA ASN A 245 -12.20 -21.17 -20.30
C ASN A 245 -13.64 -21.53 -19.90
N GLU A 246 -14.33 -20.66 -19.18
CA GLU A 246 -15.73 -20.87 -18.79
C GLU A 246 -16.67 -20.84 -20.01
N VAL A 247 -16.46 -19.91 -20.95
CA VAL A 247 -17.34 -19.72 -22.11
C VAL A 247 -17.00 -20.66 -23.27
N ALA A 248 -15.76 -21.12 -23.42
CA ALA A 248 -15.36 -22.01 -24.53
C ALA A 248 -16.12 -23.34 -24.56
N GLY A 249 -16.72 -23.75 -23.44
CA GLY A 249 -17.62 -24.91 -23.37
C GLY A 249 -19.04 -24.66 -23.89
N PHE A 250 -19.46 -23.40 -24.00
CA PHE A 250 -20.80 -23.01 -24.41
C PHE A 250 -20.79 -22.50 -25.85
N ARG A 251 -21.59 -23.13 -26.72
CA ARG A 251 -21.85 -22.63 -28.07
C ARG A 251 -23.07 -21.72 -28.04
N GLU A 252 -22.86 -20.43 -28.31
CA GLU A 252 -23.98 -19.52 -28.58
C GLU A 252 -24.50 -19.78 -30.00
N LYS A 253 -25.77 -20.19 -30.12
CA LYS A 253 -26.46 -20.28 -31.41
C LYS A 253 -27.23 -18.99 -31.63
N VAL A 254 -26.71 -18.13 -32.50
CA VAL A 254 -27.44 -16.94 -32.96
C VAL A 254 -28.25 -17.31 -34.18
N PHE A 255 -29.58 -17.33 -34.04
CA PHE A 255 -30.48 -17.54 -35.16
C PHE A 255 -30.83 -16.19 -35.78
N ALA A 256 -30.22 -15.86 -36.92
CA ALA A 256 -30.40 -14.57 -37.58
C ALA A 256 -31.72 -14.42 -38.36
N ASN A 257 -32.54 -15.49 -38.45
CA ASN A 257 -33.85 -15.52 -39.13
C ASN A 257 -34.72 -16.64 -38.54
N ALA A 258 -34.82 -16.72 -37.20
CA ALA A 258 -35.78 -17.65 -36.60
C ALA A 258 -37.20 -17.11 -36.80
N GLU A 259 -37.92 -17.63 -37.81
CA GLU A 259 -39.37 -17.52 -37.84
C GLU A 259 -39.92 -18.44 -36.74
N LEU A 260 -40.64 -17.86 -35.77
CA LEU A 260 -41.46 -18.66 -34.88
C LEU A 260 -42.55 -19.31 -35.76
N PRO A 261 -42.74 -20.63 -35.67
CA PRO A 261 -43.78 -21.30 -36.46
C PRO A 261 -45.15 -20.71 -36.09
N GLU A 262 -45.94 -20.35 -37.10
CA GLU A 262 -47.28 -19.75 -36.94
C GLU A 262 -48.31 -20.73 -36.33
N THR A 263 -47.95 -22.00 -36.23
CA THR A 263 -48.75 -23.07 -35.64
C THR A 263 -47.92 -23.80 -34.61
N ASP A 264 -48.53 -24.10 -33.47
CA ASP A 264 -47.94 -25.01 -32.49
C ASP A 264 -47.56 -26.30 -33.23
N ILE A 265 -46.26 -26.58 -33.31
CA ILE A 265 -45.78 -27.82 -33.93
C ILE A 265 -46.38 -28.97 -33.11
N GLU A 266 -47.06 -29.91 -33.77
CA GLU A 266 -47.54 -31.11 -33.10
C GLU A 266 -46.38 -31.76 -32.35
N ARG A 267 -46.57 -31.97 -31.04
CA ARG A 267 -45.54 -32.46 -30.14
C ARG A 267 -45.06 -33.83 -30.62
N GLY A 268 -43.92 -33.86 -31.30
CA GLY A 268 -43.25 -35.10 -31.67
C GLY A 268 -42.80 -35.88 -30.42
N PRO A 269 -42.64 -37.21 -30.54
CA PRO A 269 -42.12 -38.02 -29.43
C PRO A 269 -40.74 -37.49 -29.02
N GLY A 270 -40.63 -37.01 -27.77
CA GLY A 270 -39.42 -36.38 -27.22
C GLY A 270 -39.53 -34.87 -26.95
N HIS A 271 -40.65 -34.23 -27.26
CA HIS A 271 -40.88 -32.80 -26.95
C HIS A 271 -40.79 -32.52 -25.43
N ASP A 272 -41.30 -33.43 -24.60
CA ASP A 272 -41.25 -33.28 -23.13
C ASP A 272 -39.86 -33.51 -22.53
N LEU A 273 -38.91 -34.02 -23.32
CA LEU A 273 -37.51 -34.22 -22.90
C LEU A 273 -36.64 -32.97 -23.03
N TYR A 274 -37.03 -32.00 -23.87
CA TYR A 274 -36.22 -30.79 -24.10
C TYR A 274 -37.09 -29.57 -24.41
N LEU A 275 -37.43 -28.79 -23.40
CA LEU A 275 -37.87 -27.41 -23.59
C LEU A 275 -36.60 -26.53 -23.59
N TYR A 276 -36.28 -25.91 -24.73
CA TYR A 276 -35.12 -25.01 -24.88
C TYR A 276 -33.75 -25.63 -24.53
N GLY A 277 -33.59 -26.95 -24.71
CA GLY A 277 -32.32 -27.63 -24.45
C GLY A 277 -32.00 -27.88 -22.97
N ILE A 278 -32.98 -27.69 -22.08
CA ILE A 278 -32.88 -28.08 -20.67
C ILE A 278 -33.68 -29.39 -20.49
N PRO A 279 -33.07 -30.49 -20.05
CA PRO A 279 -33.81 -31.70 -19.71
C PRO A 279 -34.61 -31.46 -18.42
N THR A 280 -35.94 -31.56 -18.52
CA THR A 280 -36.88 -31.25 -17.42
C THR A 280 -37.51 -32.50 -16.80
N GLY A 281 -36.83 -33.64 -16.80
CA GLY A 281 -37.37 -34.90 -16.27
C GLY A 281 -36.48 -35.55 -15.20
N ASP A 282 -37.07 -35.88 -14.06
CA ASP A 282 -36.50 -36.79 -13.07
C ASP A 282 -36.33 -38.19 -13.71
N HIS A 283 -35.09 -38.65 -13.82
CA HIS A 283 -34.79 -39.96 -14.40
C HIS A 283 -35.14 -41.10 -13.44
N ALA A 284 -36.31 -41.72 -13.64
CA ALA A 284 -36.53 -43.13 -13.34
C ALA A 284 -36.65 -43.89 -14.67
N SER A 285 -35.53 -44.38 -15.20
CA SER A 285 -35.52 -45.21 -16.42
C SER A 285 -35.98 -46.64 -16.11
N PRO A 286 -36.97 -47.20 -16.82
CA PRO A 286 -37.17 -48.64 -16.88
C PRO A 286 -36.31 -49.24 -18.01
N GLY A 287 -35.42 -50.15 -17.61
CA GLY A 287 -34.88 -51.30 -18.35
C GLY A 287 -34.67 -51.19 -19.87
N TYR A 288 -33.41 -51.08 -20.28
CA TYR A 288 -32.94 -51.59 -21.56
C TYR A 288 -32.39 -53.01 -21.33
N ALA A 289 -33.05 -54.03 -21.89
CA ALA A 289 -32.50 -55.37 -22.01
C ALA A 289 -31.61 -55.45 -23.26
N PRO A 290 -30.38 -55.98 -23.17
CA PRO A 290 -29.49 -56.05 -24.32
C PRO A 290 -29.83 -57.27 -25.19
N VAL A 291 -29.78 -57.07 -26.51
CA VAL A 291 -29.59 -58.12 -27.53
C VAL A 291 -28.18 -57.96 -28.07
#